data_AF-A0A934CY19-F1
#
_entry.id   AF-A0A934CY19-F1
#
_cell.length_a   1.000
_cell.length_b   1.000
_cell.length_c   1.000
_cell.angle_alpha   90.00
_cell.angle_beta   90.00
_cell.angle_gamma   90.00
#
_symmetry.space_group_name_H-M   'P 1'
#
loop_
_entity.id
_entity.type
_entity.pdbx_description
1 polymer ?
#
loop_
_entity_poly.entity_id
_entity_poly.type
_entity_poly.pdbx_seq_one_letter_code
_entity_poly.pdbx_strand_id
1 'polypeptide(L)'
;RGLLRNRDRKLPSLWAPDLSRFLKTLGWPDGDGILPNRAYQNQARDAWQNCLDELASLDPVLGGVTRLQAATVLESIAKETSFQIKTREYPIQVMSLPEAYGMQFDRLWILGCHADVLPPPPTPNPFLPLEIQKRFDLPRSTSHRELRWAENILRQLALSSPNVVIGYPAWNAEKELRASPLLKSISSIQGMEEIAQSHRIKDQWRGKREMETWLDPGALPLTPDERQTAQEKGIAGGYQVLKNQADCPFRAFACHRLNATKFETPEIDFDGAERGNIAHYALQRFWSEVKTSAQLRSLNANGELPGVVARCVREAEGRLLSKLGAQKRFAEMERSRLESLLGEWLNKELLRPDFEVVAIERKETIGIAGYNFNLRIDRVDETPHGHKILIDYKTGQIKPNGWLDDRLQEPQLPLYALKLSPDAIAFAEVKKGQKGMGFKFLAKEVHVLPGTSIDFKKNKEIDCPDWDSLLQRWNKQLTGLAEDFAAGKCAADPANANTTCKNCGLQTLCRIEEMKPASGDGGEKEEP
;
A
#
# COMPACT_ATOMS: atom_id res chain seq x y z
N ARG A 1 -11.54 -27.16 -1.00
CA ARG A 1 -12.41 -27.39 -2.18
C ARG A 1 -13.93 -27.52 -1.86
N GLY A 2 -14.39 -27.45 -0.60
CA GLY A 2 -15.77 -27.81 -0.24
C GLY A 2 -16.77 -26.68 0.07
N LEU A 3 -16.37 -25.40 0.05
CA LEU A 3 -17.24 -24.32 0.52
C LEU A 3 -17.95 -23.50 -0.57
N LEU A 4 -17.62 -23.62 -1.86
CA LEU A 4 -18.27 -22.83 -2.93
C LEU A 4 -18.86 -23.70 -4.05
N ARG A 5 -18.68 -25.02 -3.96
CA ARG A 5 -19.17 -25.99 -4.95
C ARG A 5 -20.15 -27.00 -4.36
N ASN A 6 -20.86 -26.63 -3.29
CA ASN A 6 -22.01 -27.42 -2.89
C ASN A 6 -23.13 -27.17 -3.92
N ARG A 7 -23.35 -28.16 -4.81
CA ARG A 7 -24.41 -28.16 -5.84
C ARG A 7 -25.69 -28.82 -5.34
N ASP A 8 -25.73 -29.25 -4.08
CA ASP A 8 -26.92 -29.85 -3.49
C ASP A 8 -28.05 -28.82 -3.51
N ARG A 9 -29.23 -29.27 -3.94
CA ARG A 9 -30.45 -28.48 -3.90
C ARG A 9 -31.25 -28.94 -2.69
N LYS A 10 -31.51 -28.02 -1.77
CA LYS A 10 -32.35 -28.24 -0.59
C LYS A 10 -33.45 -27.18 -0.55
N LEU A 11 -34.53 -27.48 0.14
CA LEU A 11 -35.56 -26.49 0.43
C LEU A 11 -34.98 -25.37 1.32
N PRO A 12 -35.43 -24.10 1.16
CA PRO A 12 -35.06 -22.98 2.02
C PRO A 12 -35.11 -23.30 3.53
N SER A 13 -36.12 -24.04 4.00
CA SER A 13 -36.26 -24.49 5.40
C SER A 13 -35.12 -25.37 5.91
N LEU A 14 -34.47 -26.13 5.00
CA LEU A 14 -33.29 -26.94 5.33
C LEU A 14 -32.00 -26.11 5.25
N TRP A 15 -31.99 -25.06 4.44
CA TRP A 15 -30.85 -24.14 4.36
C TRP A 15 -30.76 -23.20 5.56
N ALA A 16 -31.88 -22.71 6.09
CA ALA A 16 -31.92 -21.81 7.25
C ALA A 16 -31.10 -22.33 8.47
N PRO A 17 -31.28 -23.56 8.96
CA PRO A 17 -30.47 -24.10 10.06
C PRO A 17 -29.01 -24.39 9.65
N ASP A 18 -28.75 -24.75 8.39
CA ASP A 18 -27.39 -24.98 7.89
C ASP A 18 -26.58 -23.68 7.84
N LEU A 19 -27.20 -22.57 7.43
CA LEU A 19 -26.61 -21.23 7.43
C LEU A 19 -26.38 -20.71 8.86
N SER A 20 -27.34 -20.92 9.76
CA SER A 20 -27.19 -20.59 11.18
C SER A 20 -26.01 -21.35 11.82
N ARG A 21 -25.90 -22.67 11.58
CA ARG A 21 -24.77 -23.48 12.05
C ARG A 21 -23.43 -23.02 11.47
N PHE A 22 -23.42 -22.62 10.20
CA PHE A 22 -22.22 -22.09 9.56
C PHE A 22 -21.75 -20.80 10.23
N LEU A 23 -22.65 -19.85 10.49
CA LEU A 23 -22.34 -18.61 11.20
C LEU A 23 -21.85 -18.89 12.63
N LYS A 24 -22.47 -19.83 13.34
CA LYS A 24 -22.01 -20.28 14.66
C LYS A 24 -20.56 -20.77 14.63
N THR A 25 -20.18 -21.52 13.59
CA THR A 25 -18.81 -22.01 13.41
C THR A 25 -17.81 -20.86 13.17
N LEU A 26 -18.27 -19.74 12.59
CA LEU A 26 -17.46 -18.53 12.40
C LEU A 26 -17.41 -17.62 13.64
N GLY A 27 -17.99 -18.04 14.77
CA GLY A 27 -18.03 -17.25 16.00
C GLY A 27 -19.16 -16.23 16.04
N TRP A 28 -20.20 -16.37 15.20
CA TRP A 28 -21.43 -15.60 15.39
C TRP A 28 -22.00 -15.87 16.78
N PRO A 29 -22.40 -14.83 17.53
CA PRO A 29 -22.87 -14.97 18.89
C PRO A 29 -24.18 -15.77 18.92
N ASP A 30 -24.05 -17.08 19.11
CA ASP A 30 -25.17 -18.01 19.17
C ASP A 30 -25.14 -18.76 20.50
N GLY A 31 -25.87 -18.22 21.46
CA GLY A 31 -26.15 -18.85 22.75
C GLY A 31 -27.52 -18.44 23.25
N ASP A 32 -28.22 -19.36 23.91
CA ASP A 32 -29.54 -19.16 24.53
C ASP A 32 -29.52 -18.18 25.72
N GLY A 33 -28.35 -17.66 26.06
CA GLY A 33 -28.17 -16.62 27.08
C GLY A 33 -28.43 -15.23 26.52
N ILE A 34 -29.34 -14.49 27.16
CA ILE A 34 -29.43 -13.03 27.06
C ILE A 34 -28.03 -12.48 27.33
N LEU A 35 -27.41 -11.81 26.35
CA LEU A 35 -26.15 -11.10 26.58
C LEU A 35 -26.44 -9.94 27.56
N PRO A 36 -25.92 -9.97 28.80
CA PRO A 36 -26.20 -8.92 29.78
C PRO A 36 -25.70 -7.58 29.24
N ASN A 37 -26.50 -6.52 29.39
CA ASN A 37 -26.19 -5.15 28.91
C ASN A 37 -26.05 -4.98 27.38
N ARG A 38 -26.58 -5.91 26.57
CA ARG A 38 -26.53 -5.81 25.09
C ARG A 38 -27.89 -5.96 24.43
N ALA A 39 -28.87 -5.16 24.88
CA ALA A 39 -30.24 -5.17 24.37
C ALA A 39 -30.33 -5.02 22.83
N TYR A 40 -29.47 -4.19 22.24
CA TYR A 40 -29.33 -4.06 20.78
C TYR A 40 -28.98 -5.38 20.10
N GLN A 41 -27.99 -6.10 20.62
CA GLN A 41 -27.51 -7.35 20.02
C GLN A 41 -28.56 -8.46 20.14
N ASN A 42 -29.31 -8.51 21.24
CA ASN A 42 -30.41 -9.46 21.39
C ASN A 42 -31.53 -9.15 20.39
N GLN A 43 -31.92 -7.88 20.23
CA GLN A 43 -32.93 -7.49 19.23
C GLN A 43 -32.48 -7.77 17.79
N ALA A 44 -31.20 -7.54 17.46
CA ALA A 44 -30.66 -7.86 16.15
C ALA A 44 -30.64 -9.38 15.90
N ARG A 45 -30.41 -10.20 16.94
CA ARG A 45 -30.52 -11.66 16.86
C ARG A 45 -31.95 -12.11 16.62
N ASP A 46 -32.92 -11.52 17.32
CA ASP A 46 -34.34 -11.82 17.10
C ASP A 46 -34.76 -11.48 15.66
N ALA A 47 -34.35 -10.31 15.16
CA ALA A 47 -34.61 -9.92 13.78
C ALA A 47 -33.93 -10.85 12.76
N TRP A 48 -32.71 -11.31 13.04
CA TRP A 48 -32.02 -12.30 12.24
C TRP A 48 -32.74 -13.65 12.22
N GLN A 49 -33.27 -14.09 13.37
CA GLN A 49 -34.06 -15.31 13.44
C GLN A 49 -35.34 -15.18 12.60
N ASN A 50 -36.02 -14.03 12.65
CA ASN A 50 -37.17 -13.77 11.79
C ASN A 50 -36.81 -13.83 10.29
N CYS A 51 -35.63 -13.35 9.88
CA CYS A 51 -35.16 -13.46 8.50
C CYS A 51 -34.97 -14.93 8.07
N LEU A 52 -34.47 -15.78 8.97
CA LEU A 52 -34.32 -17.21 8.72
C LEU A 52 -35.67 -17.93 8.65
N ASP A 53 -36.62 -17.54 9.51
CA ASP A 53 -37.98 -18.08 9.50
C ASP A 53 -38.72 -17.65 8.22
N GLU A 54 -38.53 -16.42 7.76
CA GLU A 54 -39.06 -15.93 6.49
C GLU A 54 -38.45 -16.70 5.30
N LEU A 55 -37.13 -16.93 5.30
CA LEU A 55 -36.48 -17.78 4.29
C LEU A 55 -37.12 -19.18 4.27
N ALA A 56 -37.34 -19.78 5.44
CA ALA A 56 -37.95 -21.11 5.56
C ALA A 56 -39.41 -21.14 5.04
N SER A 57 -40.14 -20.03 5.15
CA SER A 57 -41.52 -19.92 4.64
C SER A 57 -41.64 -20.00 3.12
N LEU A 58 -40.52 -19.78 2.39
CA LEU A 58 -40.49 -19.75 0.92
C LEU A 58 -40.38 -21.12 0.24
N ASP A 59 -40.42 -22.21 1.01
CA ASP A 59 -40.39 -23.58 0.50
C ASP A 59 -41.36 -23.83 -0.68
N PRO A 60 -42.65 -23.43 -0.61
CA PRO A 60 -43.61 -23.69 -1.68
C PRO A 60 -43.36 -22.88 -2.95
N VAL A 61 -42.64 -21.76 -2.84
CA VAL A 61 -42.42 -20.80 -3.94
C VAL A 61 -41.12 -21.13 -4.68
N LEU A 62 -40.04 -21.35 -3.93
CA LEU A 62 -38.70 -21.51 -4.50
C LEU A 62 -38.32 -22.97 -4.77
N GLY A 63 -38.96 -23.91 -4.08
CA GLY A 63 -38.59 -25.32 -4.14
C GLY A 63 -37.13 -25.56 -3.77
N GLY A 64 -36.49 -26.57 -4.36
CA GLY A 64 -35.08 -26.88 -4.07
C GLY A 64 -34.12 -25.83 -4.65
N VAL A 65 -33.39 -25.11 -3.80
CA VAL A 65 -32.40 -24.09 -4.19
C VAL A 65 -30.99 -24.50 -3.80
N THR A 66 -30.00 -23.97 -4.50
CA THR A 66 -28.59 -24.12 -4.12
C THR A 66 -28.24 -23.21 -2.94
N ARG A 67 -27.13 -23.49 -2.25
CA ARG A 67 -26.65 -22.64 -1.15
C ARG A 67 -26.46 -21.18 -1.54
N LEU A 68 -25.92 -20.91 -2.73
CA LEU A 68 -25.68 -19.54 -3.19
C LEU A 68 -27.01 -18.80 -3.38
N GLN A 69 -28.00 -19.46 -3.98
CA GLN A 69 -29.34 -18.89 -4.17
C GLN A 69 -30.03 -18.63 -2.83
N ALA A 70 -29.95 -19.57 -1.88
CA ALA A 70 -30.50 -19.38 -0.53
C ALA A 70 -29.85 -18.18 0.18
N ALA A 71 -28.53 -18.01 0.06
CA ALA A 71 -27.81 -16.87 0.62
C ALA A 71 -28.21 -15.54 -0.04
N THR A 72 -28.40 -15.50 -1.36
CA THR A 72 -28.88 -14.31 -2.08
C THR A 72 -30.30 -13.92 -1.66
N VAL A 73 -31.20 -14.90 -1.51
CA VAL A 73 -32.57 -14.64 -1.04
C VAL A 73 -32.55 -14.12 0.40
N LEU A 74 -31.75 -14.74 1.27
CA LEU A 74 -31.60 -14.28 2.66
C LEU A 74 -31.01 -12.88 2.75
N GLU A 75 -30.09 -12.52 1.85
CA GLU A 75 -29.55 -11.15 1.76
C GLU A 75 -30.65 -10.15 1.38
N SER A 76 -31.54 -10.49 0.44
CA SER A 76 -32.68 -9.64 0.10
C SER A 76 -33.65 -9.48 1.27
N ILE A 77 -34.02 -10.59 1.93
CA ILE A 77 -34.87 -10.57 3.14
C ILE A 77 -34.26 -9.65 4.20
N ALA A 78 -32.96 -9.82 4.48
CA ALA A 78 -32.28 -9.02 5.50
C ALA A 78 -32.21 -7.52 5.15
N LYS A 79 -32.14 -7.16 3.85
CA LYS A 79 -32.18 -5.76 3.40
C LYS A 79 -33.57 -5.14 3.50
N GLU A 80 -34.62 -5.94 3.32
CA GLU A 80 -36.02 -5.49 3.35
C GLU A 80 -36.62 -5.51 4.76
N THR A 81 -36.06 -6.33 5.66
CA THR A 81 -36.50 -6.43 7.06
C THR A 81 -36.26 -5.10 7.78
N SER A 82 -37.34 -4.41 8.12
CA SER A 82 -37.28 -3.20 8.93
C SER A 82 -36.83 -3.54 10.36
N PHE A 83 -35.65 -3.07 10.75
CA PHE A 83 -35.14 -3.24 12.11
C PHE A 83 -35.04 -1.88 12.80
N GLN A 84 -35.87 -1.67 13.82
CA GLN A 84 -35.76 -0.52 14.72
C GLN A 84 -35.53 -1.00 16.15
N ILE A 85 -34.55 -0.41 16.82
CA ILE A 85 -34.25 -0.73 18.21
C ILE A 85 -35.41 -0.23 19.06
N LYS A 86 -35.99 -1.09 19.89
CA LYS A 86 -36.97 -0.69 20.91
C LYS A 86 -36.29 0.29 21.88
N THR A 87 -36.60 1.57 21.72
CA THR A 87 -36.14 2.64 22.60
C THR A 87 -37.03 2.72 23.83
N ARG A 88 -36.45 3.13 24.97
CA ARG A 88 -37.25 3.55 26.13
C ARG A 88 -37.94 4.87 25.79
N GLU A 89 -38.97 5.23 26.55
CA GLU A 89 -39.53 6.58 26.48
C GLU A 89 -38.45 7.59 26.88
N TYR A 90 -37.88 8.26 25.89
CA TYR A 90 -36.92 9.33 26.09
C TYR A 90 -37.64 10.68 26.04
N PRO A 91 -37.16 11.69 26.79
CA PRO A 91 -37.75 13.03 26.80
C PRO A 91 -37.60 13.77 25.45
N ILE A 92 -36.69 13.32 24.59
CA ILE A 92 -36.53 13.83 23.23
C ILE A 92 -36.96 12.73 22.26
N GLN A 93 -37.98 13.02 21.46
CA GLN A 93 -38.50 12.12 20.44
C GLN A 93 -38.05 12.60 19.05
N VAL A 94 -37.49 11.70 18.25
CA VAL A 94 -37.10 11.95 16.86
C VAL A 94 -38.04 11.15 15.98
N MET A 95 -38.78 11.84 15.11
CA MET A 95 -39.83 11.27 14.29
C MET A 95 -39.89 11.95 12.92
N SER A 96 -40.50 11.28 11.96
CA SER A 96 -40.76 11.84 10.63
C SER A 96 -41.94 12.82 10.66
N LEU A 97 -42.04 13.68 9.63
CA LEU A 97 -43.17 14.63 9.53
C LEU A 97 -44.55 13.94 9.61
N PRO A 98 -44.82 12.84 8.86
CA PRO A 98 -46.11 12.15 8.96
C PRO A 98 -46.42 11.59 10.35
N GLU A 99 -45.42 11.08 11.06
CA GLU A 99 -45.60 10.52 12.42
C GLU A 99 -45.93 11.61 13.44
N ALA A 100 -45.38 12.82 13.26
CA ALA A 100 -45.64 13.98 14.13
C ALA A 100 -47.02 14.61 13.93
N TYR A 101 -47.76 14.21 12.90
CA TYR A 101 -49.03 14.84 12.54
C TYR A 101 -50.08 14.67 13.64
N GLY A 102 -50.62 15.80 14.12
CA GLY A 102 -51.65 15.82 15.16
C GLY A 102 -51.15 15.67 16.60
N MET A 103 -49.83 15.52 16.80
CA MET A 103 -49.23 15.52 18.13
C MET A 103 -49.07 16.94 18.69
N GLN A 104 -48.92 17.06 20.02
CA GLN A 104 -48.65 18.31 20.73
C GLN A 104 -47.31 18.20 21.47
N PHE A 105 -46.53 19.28 21.51
CA PHE A 105 -45.18 19.29 22.06
C PHE A 105 -44.90 20.51 22.93
N ASP A 106 -44.18 20.33 24.04
CA ASP A 106 -43.69 21.46 24.85
C ASP A 106 -42.66 22.31 24.08
N ARG A 107 -41.82 21.65 23.27
CA ARG A 107 -40.85 22.25 22.34
C ARG A 107 -40.73 21.38 21.09
N LEU A 108 -40.68 21.99 19.92
CA LEU A 108 -40.60 21.29 18.63
C LEU A 108 -39.45 21.80 17.77
N TRP A 109 -38.62 20.90 17.25
CA TRP A 109 -37.55 21.22 16.30
C TRP A 109 -37.85 20.53 14.96
N ILE A 110 -38.11 21.33 13.93
CA ILE A 110 -38.34 20.86 12.56
C ILE A 110 -37.04 21.04 11.78
N LEU A 111 -36.40 19.93 11.43
CA LEU A 111 -35.09 19.93 10.77
C LEU A 111 -35.21 19.57 9.29
N GLY A 112 -34.23 19.98 8.49
CA GLY A 112 -34.14 19.59 7.07
C GLY A 112 -35.10 20.36 6.16
N CYS A 113 -35.58 21.53 6.56
CA CYS A 113 -36.51 22.34 5.77
C CYS A 113 -35.82 23.09 4.61
N HIS A 114 -35.13 22.37 3.71
CA HIS A 114 -34.49 22.92 2.52
C HIS A 114 -35.27 22.61 1.23
N ALA A 115 -34.99 23.36 0.16
CA ALA A 115 -35.76 23.36 -1.09
C ALA A 115 -35.78 22.00 -1.83
N ASP A 116 -34.75 21.16 -1.66
CA ASP A 116 -34.66 19.86 -2.33
C ASP A 116 -35.51 18.76 -1.68
N VAL A 117 -35.92 18.92 -0.42
CA VAL A 117 -36.64 17.89 0.35
C VAL A 117 -38.09 18.31 0.66
N LEU A 118 -38.34 19.61 0.75
CA LEU A 118 -39.62 20.15 1.19
C LEU A 118 -40.11 21.24 0.23
N PRO A 119 -41.20 21.03 -0.53
CA PRO A 119 -42.04 19.83 -0.58
C PRO A 119 -41.32 18.61 -1.17
N PRO A 120 -41.69 17.38 -0.76
CA PRO A 120 -41.07 16.18 -1.32
C PRO A 120 -41.50 15.96 -2.78
N PRO A 121 -40.62 15.39 -3.63
CA PRO A 121 -41.01 14.98 -4.97
C PRO A 121 -42.05 13.85 -4.92
N PRO A 122 -42.97 13.76 -5.90
CA PRO A 122 -43.94 12.69 -5.97
C PRO A 122 -43.25 11.33 -6.17
N THR A 123 -43.68 10.33 -5.42
CA THR A 123 -43.21 8.93 -5.53
C THR A 123 -44.43 8.01 -5.71
N PRO A 124 -45.06 8.00 -6.89
CA PRO A 124 -46.28 7.23 -7.14
C PRO A 124 -46.04 5.73 -6.96
N ASN A 125 -47.08 4.99 -6.57
CA ASN A 125 -46.98 3.54 -6.39
C ASN A 125 -46.79 2.86 -7.76
N PRO A 126 -45.71 2.09 -7.99
CA PRO A 126 -45.44 1.48 -9.31
C PRO A 126 -46.45 0.39 -9.70
N PHE A 127 -47.19 -0.18 -8.75
CA PHE A 127 -48.17 -1.24 -9.00
C PHE A 127 -49.53 -0.71 -9.48
N LEU A 128 -49.74 0.61 -9.49
CA LEU A 128 -50.98 1.24 -9.93
C LEU A 128 -50.75 2.12 -11.17
N PRO A 129 -51.62 2.10 -12.19
CA PRO A 129 -51.50 3.02 -13.32
C PRO A 129 -51.50 4.48 -12.87
N LEU A 130 -50.50 5.27 -13.30
CA LEU A 130 -50.30 6.65 -12.85
C LEU A 130 -51.54 7.54 -13.11
N GLU A 131 -52.26 7.30 -14.21
CA GLU A 131 -53.49 8.03 -14.55
C GLU A 131 -54.59 7.86 -13.51
N ILE A 132 -54.76 6.64 -12.98
CA ILE A 132 -55.71 6.35 -11.91
C ILE A 132 -55.27 7.04 -10.62
N GLN A 133 -53.98 6.94 -10.29
CA GLN A 133 -53.44 7.60 -9.09
C GLN A 133 -53.65 9.12 -9.12
N LYS A 134 -53.45 9.75 -10.28
CA LYS A 134 -53.68 11.18 -10.50
C LYS A 134 -55.16 11.53 -10.43
N ARG A 135 -56.02 10.76 -11.11
CA ARG A 135 -57.48 11.01 -11.19
C ARG A 135 -58.15 10.97 -9.81
N PHE A 136 -57.72 10.07 -8.94
CA PHE A 136 -58.26 9.92 -7.59
C PHE A 136 -57.43 10.63 -6.50
N ASP A 137 -56.47 11.49 -6.89
CA ASP A 137 -55.60 12.25 -5.98
C ASP A 137 -54.95 11.36 -4.89
N LEU A 138 -54.44 10.19 -5.28
CA LEU A 138 -53.82 9.24 -4.33
C LEU A 138 -52.53 9.83 -3.73
N PRO A 139 -52.12 9.43 -2.51
CA PRO A 139 -50.86 9.84 -1.90
C PRO A 139 -49.66 9.70 -2.85
N ARG A 140 -48.72 10.65 -2.82
CA ARG A 140 -47.46 10.61 -3.59
C ARG A 140 -47.62 10.67 -5.12
N SER A 141 -48.83 10.87 -5.64
CA SER A 141 -49.13 10.78 -7.07
C SER A 141 -48.79 12.03 -7.90
N THR A 142 -48.89 13.22 -7.30
CA THR A 142 -48.68 14.51 -8.00
C THR A 142 -47.94 15.52 -7.13
N SER A 143 -47.16 16.39 -7.78
CA SER A 143 -46.47 17.49 -7.09
C SER A 143 -47.44 18.47 -6.42
N HIS A 144 -48.62 18.72 -7.01
CA HIS A 144 -49.62 19.61 -6.41
C HIS A 144 -50.18 19.04 -5.10
N ARG A 145 -50.39 17.71 -5.02
CA ARG A 145 -50.81 17.05 -3.78
C ARG A 145 -49.71 17.09 -2.72
N GLU A 146 -48.46 16.74 -3.09
CA GLU A 146 -47.35 16.75 -2.13
C GLU A 146 -47.07 18.16 -1.59
N LEU A 147 -47.24 19.19 -2.43
CA LEU A 147 -47.20 20.59 -1.99
C LEU A 147 -48.29 20.89 -0.96
N ARG A 148 -49.57 20.58 -1.27
CA ARG A 148 -50.69 20.78 -0.34
C ARG A 148 -50.49 20.03 0.98
N TRP A 149 -49.99 18.80 0.90
CA TRP A 149 -49.65 17.99 2.07
C TRP A 149 -48.55 18.64 2.91
N ALA A 150 -47.45 19.07 2.28
CA ALA A 150 -46.33 19.72 2.94
C ALA A 150 -46.71 21.07 3.58
N GLU A 151 -47.55 21.87 2.93
CA GLU A 151 -48.12 23.10 3.49
C GLU A 151 -48.97 22.83 4.73
N ASN A 152 -49.87 21.85 4.64
CA ASN A 152 -50.76 21.51 5.75
C ASN A 152 -49.98 20.98 6.96
N ILE A 153 -49.02 20.07 6.75
CA ILE A 153 -48.25 19.49 7.84
C ILE A 153 -47.37 20.54 8.52
N LEU A 154 -46.72 21.41 7.75
CA LEU A 154 -45.92 22.50 8.32
C LEU A 154 -46.76 23.48 9.13
N ARG A 155 -47.95 23.87 8.64
CA ARG A 155 -48.85 24.75 9.38
C ARG A 155 -49.32 24.11 10.69
N GLN A 156 -49.69 22.82 10.65
CA GLN A 156 -50.12 22.11 11.86
C GLN A 156 -48.98 21.98 12.87
N LEU A 157 -47.78 21.63 12.43
CA LEU A 157 -46.60 21.53 13.29
C LEU A 157 -46.16 22.89 13.85
N ALA A 158 -46.30 23.97 13.09
CA ALA A 158 -46.03 25.32 13.59
C ALA A 158 -47.00 25.73 14.73
N LEU A 159 -48.17 25.10 14.81
CA LEU A 159 -49.18 25.35 15.85
C LEU A 159 -49.18 24.32 16.97
N SER A 160 -48.38 23.25 16.88
CA SER A 160 -48.37 22.15 17.86
C SER A 160 -47.46 22.39 19.06
N SER A 161 -46.78 23.54 19.12
CA SER A 161 -45.93 23.93 20.24
C SER A 161 -45.84 25.46 20.37
N PRO A 162 -45.76 26.01 21.59
CA PRO A 162 -45.42 27.42 21.79
C PRO A 162 -43.96 27.75 21.43
N ASN A 163 -43.08 26.74 21.32
CA ASN A 163 -41.66 26.91 21.02
C ASN A 163 -41.26 26.04 19.82
N VAL A 164 -41.30 26.61 18.62
CA VAL A 164 -40.92 25.91 17.38
C VAL A 164 -39.62 26.48 16.83
N VAL A 165 -38.63 25.61 16.60
CA VAL A 165 -37.39 25.94 15.89
C VAL A 165 -37.42 25.25 14.54
N ILE A 166 -37.23 26.01 13.46
CA ILE A 166 -37.15 25.46 12.10
C ILE A 166 -35.73 25.65 11.57
N GLY A 167 -35.09 24.55 11.18
CA GLY A 167 -33.71 24.54 10.70
C GLY A 167 -33.56 23.91 9.33
N TYR A 168 -32.61 24.42 8.55
CA TYR A 168 -32.15 23.81 7.30
C TYR A 168 -30.61 23.82 7.24
N PRO A 169 -29.98 22.81 6.63
CA PRO A 169 -28.54 22.84 6.41
C PRO A 169 -28.22 23.84 5.30
N ALA A 170 -27.27 24.75 5.54
CA ALA A 170 -26.75 25.64 4.48
C ALA A 170 -25.90 24.89 3.45
N TRP A 171 -25.31 23.76 3.84
CA TRP A 171 -24.44 22.94 3.00
C TRP A 171 -24.72 21.45 3.18
N ASN A 172 -24.62 20.69 2.09
CA ASN A 172 -24.51 19.24 2.12
C ASN A 172 -23.32 18.82 1.26
N ALA A 173 -22.25 18.35 1.91
CA ALA A 173 -20.93 18.22 1.30
C ALA A 173 -20.51 19.56 0.64
N GLU A 174 -20.26 19.56 -0.66
CA GLU A 174 -19.84 20.74 -1.44
C GLU A 174 -21.02 21.51 -2.05
N LYS A 175 -22.27 21.08 -1.81
CA LYS A 175 -23.47 21.72 -2.37
C LYS A 175 -24.07 22.72 -1.39
N GLU A 176 -24.19 23.97 -1.81
CA GLU A 176 -24.98 24.99 -1.11
C GLU A 176 -26.48 24.66 -1.22
N LEU A 177 -27.18 24.72 -0.09
CA LEU A 177 -28.61 24.43 0.02
C LEU A 177 -29.38 25.67 0.45
N ARG A 178 -30.57 25.83 -0.13
CA ARG A 178 -31.48 26.95 0.19
C ARG A 178 -32.62 26.48 1.08
N ALA A 179 -33.11 27.37 1.93
CA ALA A 179 -34.32 27.16 2.70
C ALA A 179 -35.51 26.80 1.78
N SER A 180 -36.41 25.96 2.29
CA SER A 180 -37.64 25.59 1.58
C SER A 180 -38.50 26.84 1.32
N PRO A 181 -39.05 27.00 0.10
CA PRO A 181 -39.94 28.12 -0.20
C PRO A 181 -41.22 28.10 0.67
N LEU A 182 -41.60 26.94 1.21
CA LEU A 182 -42.78 26.80 2.07
C LEU A 182 -42.67 27.57 3.39
N LEU A 183 -41.46 27.84 3.86
CA LEU A 183 -41.25 28.62 5.08
C LEU A 183 -41.77 30.05 4.95
N LYS A 184 -41.80 30.60 3.74
CA LYS A 184 -42.37 31.94 3.49
C LYS A 184 -43.87 32.03 3.82
N SER A 185 -44.57 30.89 3.83
CA SER A 185 -46.00 30.84 4.11
C SER A 185 -46.34 30.83 5.61
N ILE A 186 -45.33 30.74 6.48
CA ILE A 186 -45.49 30.74 7.93
C ILE A 186 -45.25 32.16 8.45
N SER A 187 -46.33 32.88 8.76
CA SER A 187 -46.30 34.30 9.15
C SER A 187 -45.66 34.57 10.52
N SER A 188 -45.47 33.54 11.34
CA SER A 188 -44.93 33.63 12.71
C SER A 188 -43.41 33.50 12.82
N ILE A 189 -42.68 33.36 11.72
CA ILE A 189 -41.20 33.26 11.74
C ILE A 189 -40.60 34.64 12.06
N GLN A 190 -39.94 34.77 13.21
CA GLN A 190 -39.39 36.03 13.73
C GLN A 190 -37.98 36.39 13.22
N GLY A 191 -37.60 35.89 12.03
CA GLY A 191 -36.31 36.13 11.41
C GLY A 191 -35.48 34.86 11.24
N MET A 192 -34.31 35.00 10.59
CA MET A 192 -33.35 33.92 10.38
C MET A 192 -32.13 34.19 11.27
N GLU A 193 -31.89 33.31 12.23
CA GLU A 193 -30.68 33.33 13.04
C GLU A 193 -29.72 32.26 12.54
N GLU A 194 -28.48 32.67 12.22
CA GLU A 194 -27.41 31.70 12.07
C GLU A 194 -27.01 31.20 13.45
N ILE A 195 -27.14 29.89 13.68
CA ILE A 195 -26.60 29.25 14.88
C ILE A 195 -25.08 29.20 14.73
N ALA A 196 -24.43 30.32 15.03
CA ALA A 196 -22.98 30.52 14.86
C ALA A 196 -22.15 29.67 15.83
N GLN A 197 -22.76 29.19 16.93
CA GLN A 197 -22.07 28.44 17.97
C GLN A 197 -22.50 26.98 17.98
N SER A 198 -21.55 26.10 17.69
CA SER A 198 -21.73 24.68 17.96
C SER A 198 -21.80 24.44 19.47
N HIS A 199 -22.92 23.88 19.93
CA HIS A 199 -23.08 23.41 21.31
C HIS A 199 -22.39 22.07 21.57
N ARG A 200 -21.64 21.53 20.60
CA ARG A 200 -20.81 20.36 20.82
C ARG A 200 -19.62 20.80 21.69
N ILE A 201 -19.43 20.09 22.80
CA ILE A 201 -18.33 20.33 23.75
C ILE A 201 -16.97 20.46 23.03
N LYS A 202 -16.71 19.60 22.04
CA LYS A 202 -15.47 19.63 21.24
C LYS A 202 -15.22 20.94 20.48
N ASP A 203 -16.26 21.60 20.01
CA ASP A 203 -16.14 22.80 19.18
C ASP A 203 -15.96 24.03 20.08
N GLN A 204 -16.55 24.00 21.28
CA GLN A 204 -16.31 24.98 22.34
C GLN A 204 -14.87 24.94 22.89
N TRP A 205 -14.20 23.78 22.83
CA TRP A 205 -12.82 23.61 23.29
C TRP A 205 -11.79 24.12 22.28
N ARG A 206 -12.06 24.03 20.97
CA ARG A 206 -11.11 24.44 19.91
C ARG A 206 -10.86 25.94 19.87
N GLY A 207 -11.88 26.77 20.10
CA GLY A 207 -11.77 28.23 20.03
C GLY A 207 -11.13 28.91 21.24
N LYS A 208 -10.75 28.16 22.30
CA LYS A 208 -10.29 28.72 23.59
C LYS A 208 -8.85 28.38 23.96
N ARG A 209 -8.06 27.80 23.06
CA ARG A 209 -6.65 27.47 23.34
C ARG A 209 -5.73 28.37 22.54
N GLU A 210 -4.77 28.98 23.23
CA GLU A 210 -3.58 29.53 22.57
C GLU A 210 -2.78 28.37 21.99
N MET A 211 -2.46 28.45 20.70
CA MET A 211 -1.61 27.46 20.04
C MET A 211 -0.16 27.82 20.35
N GLU A 212 0.60 26.87 20.90
CA GLU A 212 2.06 27.02 20.97
C GLU A 212 2.72 26.51 19.69
N THR A 213 3.83 27.13 19.31
CA THR A 213 4.66 26.64 18.21
C THR A 213 5.70 25.68 18.77
N TRP A 214 5.53 24.39 18.50
CA TRP A 214 6.52 23.37 18.82
C TRP A 214 7.41 23.13 17.59
N LEU A 215 8.72 23.34 17.74
CA LEU A 215 9.70 23.04 16.68
C LEU A 215 10.29 21.66 16.94
N ASP A 216 10.07 20.74 16.00
CA ASP A 216 10.71 19.42 16.07
C ASP A 216 12.23 19.56 15.94
N PRO A 217 13.01 18.77 16.69
CA PRO A 217 14.46 18.78 16.56
C PRO A 217 14.86 18.36 15.13
N GLY A 218 15.63 19.22 14.45
CA GLY A 218 16.04 19.00 13.06
C GLY A 218 17.03 17.84 12.85
N ALA A 219 17.55 17.26 13.94
CA ALA A 219 18.37 16.07 13.92
C ALA A 219 18.13 15.23 15.17
N LEU A 220 18.16 13.90 15.00
CA LEU A 220 18.00 12.91 16.06
C LEU A 220 19.26 12.06 16.11
N PRO A 221 20.33 12.45 16.82
CA PRO A 221 21.59 11.70 16.81
C PRO A 221 21.40 10.27 17.35
N LEU A 222 22.36 9.39 17.04
CA LEU A 222 22.40 8.06 17.64
C LEU A 222 22.54 8.18 19.16
N THR A 223 21.75 7.39 19.89
CA THR A 223 21.90 7.25 21.33
C THR A 223 23.27 6.63 21.67
N PRO A 224 23.77 6.77 22.91
CA PRO A 224 25.01 6.12 23.34
C PRO A 224 25.03 4.62 23.05
N ASP A 225 23.91 3.93 23.29
CA ASP A 225 23.77 2.48 23.08
C ASP A 225 23.76 2.11 21.58
N GLU A 226 23.06 2.89 20.76
CA GLU A 226 23.08 2.73 19.29
C GLU A 226 24.50 2.93 18.74
N ARG A 227 25.22 3.95 19.24
CA ARG A 227 26.60 4.25 18.85
C ARG A 227 27.54 3.11 19.24
N GLN A 228 27.47 2.62 20.48
CA GLN A 228 28.30 1.51 20.93
C GLN A 228 28.03 0.25 20.09
N THR A 229 26.75 -0.07 19.86
CA THR A 229 26.37 -1.22 19.03
C THR A 229 26.90 -1.09 17.59
N ALA A 230 26.78 0.09 17.00
CA ALA A 230 27.29 0.39 15.67
C ALA A 230 28.82 0.29 15.57
N GLN A 231 29.54 0.58 16.66
CA GLN A 231 31.00 0.47 16.74
C GLN A 231 31.46 -0.98 16.96
N GLU A 232 30.77 -1.76 17.80
CA GLU A 232 31.20 -3.13 18.15
C GLU A 232 30.68 -4.18 17.17
N LYS A 233 29.38 -4.17 16.90
CA LYS A 233 28.67 -5.20 16.11
C LYS A 233 28.38 -4.76 14.68
N GLY A 234 28.50 -3.46 14.42
CA GLY A 234 28.20 -2.82 13.15
C GLY A 234 26.75 -2.32 13.07
N ILE A 235 26.52 -1.39 12.14
CA ILE A 235 25.19 -0.82 11.92
C ILE A 235 24.26 -1.86 11.28
N ALA A 236 23.09 -2.04 11.89
CA ALA A 236 22.05 -2.91 11.37
C ALA A 236 21.59 -2.48 9.97
N GLY A 237 21.68 -3.38 8.99
CA GLY A 237 21.41 -3.12 7.58
C GLY A 237 22.64 -2.98 6.70
N GLY A 238 23.86 -2.94 7.27
CA GLY A 238 25.11 -2.93 6.49
C GLY A 238 25.19 -1.73 5.54
N TYR A 239 25.63 -1.96 4.30
CA TYR A 239 25.76 -0.88 3.30
C TYR A 239 24.43 -0.20 2.96
N GLN A 240 23.28 -0.86 3.20
CA GLN A 240 21.97 -0.31 2.85
C GLN A 240 21.66 0.96 3.64
N VAL A 241 22.27 1.13 4.82
CA VAL A 241 22.19 2.36 5.61
C VAL A 241 22.76 3.53 4.83
N LEU A 242 23.97 3.37 4.30
CA LEU A 242 24.65 4.39 3.52
C LEU A 242 23.94 4.65 2.19
N LYS A 243 23.41 3.60 1.56
CA LYS A 243 22.59 3.73 0.34
C LYS A 243 21.32 4.52 0.62
N ASN A 244 20.60 4.19 1.68
CA ASN A 244 19.39 4.89 2.07
C ASN A 244 19.69 6.34 2.48
N GLN A 245 20.82 6.59 3.16
CA GLN A 245 21.24 7.94 3.54
C GLN A 245 21.58 8.78 2.30
N ALA A 246 22.26 8.17 1.33
CA ALA A 246 22.55 8.80 0.05
C ALA A 246 21.27 9.06 -0.75
N ASP A 247 20.34 8.12 -0.76
CA ASP A 247 19.07 8.30 -1.46
C ASP A 247 18.20 9.38 -0.81
N CYS A 248 18.02 9.33 0.52
CA CYS A 248 17.25 10.29 1.31
C CYS A 248 17.51 10.10 2.82
N PRO A 249 17.99 11.11 3.57
CA PRO A 249 18.26 10.99 5.01
C PRO A 249 17.06 10.48 5.83
N PHE A 250 15.85 10.95 5.53
CA PHE A 250 14.62 10.44 6.16
C PHE A 250 14.42 8.93 5.94
N ARG A 251 14.75 8.42 4.75
CA ARG A 251 14.63 6.98 4.44
C ARG A 251 15.58 6.15 5.30
N ALA A 252 16.81 6.61 5.49
CA ALA A 252 17.76 5.92 6.35
C ALA A 252 17.28 5.88 7.80
N PHE A 253 16.84 7.03 8.32
CA PHE A 253 16.26 7.14 9.66
C PHE A 253 15.06 6.20 9.84
N ALA A 254 14.07 6.28 8.93
CA ALA A 254 12.85 5.48 9.02
C ALA A 254 13.15 3.98 8.94
N CYS A 255 13.93 3.53 7.94
CA CYS A 255 14.18 2.10 7.76
C CYS A 255 15.11 1.49 8.83
N HIS A 256 16.14 2.21 9.25
CA HIS A 256 17.19 1.63 10.11
C HIS A 256 17.06 1.97 11.60
N ARG A 257 16.27 2.99 11.96
CA ARG A 257 16.02 3.35 13.38
C ARG A 257 14.58 3.13 13.80
N LEU A 258 13.61 3.44 12.94
CA LEU A 258 12.19 3.15 13.22
C LEU A 258 11.73 1.78 12.73
N ASN A 259 12.61 1.05 12.04
CA ASN A 259 12.31 -0.24 11.42
C ASN A 259 11.10 -0.18 10.47
N ALA A 260 10.93 0.97 9.80
CA ALA A 260 9.86 1.20 8.84
C ALA A 260 10.13 0.40 7.57
N THR A 261 9.21 -0.50 7.25
CA THR A 261 9.23 -1.27 6.00
C THR A 261 8.11 -0.81 5.10
N LYS A 262 8.33 -0.93 3.79
CA LYS A 262 7.25 -0.78 2.82
C LYS A 262 6.20 -1.85 3.10
N PHE A 263 4.93 -1.47 3.15
CA PHE A 263 3.86 -2.46 3.15
C PHE A 263 3.79 -3.10 1.76
N GLU A 264 4.26 -4.34 1.66
CA GLU A 264 4.20 -5.12 0.43
C GLU A 264 2.93 -5.96 0.44
N THR A 265 2.06 -5.72 -0.54
CA THR A 265 1.01 -6.68 -0.87
C THR A 265 1.67 -7.94 -1.39
N PRO A 266 1.42 -9.12 -0.78
CA PRO A 266 1.99 -10.37 -1.25
C PRO A 266 1.68 -10.55 -2.74
N GLU A 267 2.72 -10.73 -3.56
CA GLU A 267 2.51 -11.18 -4.93
C GLU A 267 2.01 -12.63 -4.90
N ILE A 268 1.18 -13.00 -5.89
CA ILE A 268 0.62 -14.36 -5.98
C ILE A 268 1.73 -15.39 -6.27
N ASP A 269 2.82 -14.94 -6.91
CA ASP A 269 3.95 -15.73 -7.37
C ASP A 269 5.28 -15.10 -6.86
N PHE A 270 6.36 -15.15 -7.66
CA PHE A 270 7.66 -14.53 -7.32
C PHE A 270 7.73 -13.04 -7.63
N ASP A 271 8.12 -12.27 -6.62
CA ASP A 271 8.52 -10.88 -6.79
C ASP A 271 9.91 -10.74 -7.46
N GLY A 272 10.30 -9.50 -7.77
CA GLY A 272 11.61 -9.21 -8.37
C GLY A 272 12.80 -9.56 -7.48
N ALA A 273 12.66 -9.48 -6.15
CA ALA A 273 13.73 -9.78 -5.21
C ALA A 273 13.96 -11.29 -5.11
N GLU A 274 12.90 -12.10 -5.09
CA GLU A 274 12.95 -13.56 -5.11
C GLU A 274 13.60 -14.07 -6.40
N ARG A 275 13.26 -13.49 -7.55
CA ARG A 275 13.92 -13.77 -8.83
C ARG A 275 15.40 -13.37 -8.85
N GLY A 276 15.76 -12.28 -8.15
CA GLY A 276 17.14 -11.89 -7.94
C GLY A 276 17.88 -12.94 -7.11
N ASN A 277 17.36 -13.24 -5.93
CA ASN A 277 17.96 -14.17 -4.96
C ASN A 277 18.23 -15.56 -5.55
N ILE A 278 17.28 -16.10 -6.32
CA ILE A 278 17.45 -17.41 -6.97
C ILE A 278 18.54 -17.38 -8.06
N ALA A 279 18.66 -16.26 -8.80
CA ALA A 279 19.72 -16.08 -9.78
C ALA A 279 21.10 -15.96 -9.13
N HIS A 280 21.24 -15.18 -8.05
CA HIS A 280 22.49 -15.08 -7.28
C HIS A 280 22.91 -16.46 -6.75
N TYR A 281 21.98 -17.20 -6.14
CA TYR A 281 22.30 -18.51 -5.59
C TYR A 281 22.70 -19.51 -6.69
N ALA A 282 22.00 -19.54 -7.82
CA ALA A 282 22.37 -20.40 -8.94
C ALA A 282 23.77 -20.07 -9.50
N LEU A 283 24.12 -18.78 -9.62
CA LEU A 283 25.44 -18.33 -10.03
C LEU A 283 26.53 -18.64 -8.99
N GLN A 284 26.22 -18.48 -7.70
CA GLN A 284 27.10 -18.89 -6.60
C GLN A 284 27.44 -20.39 -6.72
N ARG A 285 26.44 -21.24 -6.92
CA ARG A 285 26.63 -22.69 -7.06
C ARG A 285 27.46 -23.01 -8.30
N PHE A 286 27.14 -22.39 -9.43
CA PHE A 286 27.88 -22.57 -10.67
C PHE A 286 29.37 -22.23 -10.51
N TRP A 287 29.69 -21.05 -10.00
CA TRP A 287 31.08 -20.60 -9.87
C TRP A 287 31.85 -21.31 -8.76
N SER A 288 31.16 -21.86 -7.75
CA SER A 288 31.82 -22.70 -6.74
C SER A 288 32.41 -24.00 -7.31
N GLU A 289 31.87 -24.46 -8.44
CA GLU A 289 32.29 -25.69 -9.12
C GLU A 289 33.22 -25.40 -10.30
N VAL A 290 32.87 -24.42 -11.15
CA VAL A 290 33.61 -24.13 -12.39
C VAL A 290 34.89 -23.35 -12.14
N LYS A 291 34.85 -22.36 -11.23
CA LYS A 291 35.96 -21.51 -10.74
C LYS A 291 36.80 -20.73 -11.76
N THR A 292 36.98 -21.19 -13.00
CA THR A 292 37.91 -20.57 -13.97
C THR A 292 37.26 -20.38 -15.33
N SER A 293 37.73 -19.38 -16.08
CA SER A 293 37.33 -19.18 -17.49
C SER A 293 37.70 -20.36 -18.38
N ALA A 294 38.84 -21.03 -18.10
CA ALA A 294 39.29 -22.22 -18.83
C ALA A 294 38.31 -23.39 -18.67
N GLN A 295 37.85 -23.66 -17.45
CA GLN A 295 36.86 -24.70 -17.19
C GLN A 295 35.51 -24.36 -17.83
N LEU A 296 35.08 -23.08 -17.78
CA LEU A 296 33.87 -22.63 -18.46
C LEU A 296 33.95 -22.90 -19.98
N ARG A 297 35.07 -22.57 -20.62
CA ARG A 297 35.31 -22.84 -22.04
C ARG A 297 35.32 -24.33 -22.36
N SER A 298 35.93 -25.16 -21.51
CA SER A 298 35.92 -26.61 -21.66
C SER A 298 34.50 -27.18 -21.61
N LEU A 299 33.70 -26.76 -20.63
CA LEU A 299 32.30 -27.19 -20.49
C LEU A 299 31.45 -26.78 -21.70
N ASN A 300 31.70 -25.58 -22.24
CA ASN A 300 31.01 -25.11 -23.44
C ASN A 300 31.42 -25.90 -24.69
N ALA A 301 32.73 -26.16 -24.87
CA ALA A 301 33.24 -26.92 -26.01
C ALA A 301 32.76 -28.38 -26.03
N ASN A 302 32.61 -28.99 -24.85
CA ASN A 302 32.13 -30.36 -24.70
C ASN A 302 30.60 -30.49 -24.74
N GLY A 303 29.85 -29.38 -24.82
CA GLY A 303 28.38 -29.39 -24.81
C GLY A 303 27.76 -29.71 -23.44
N GLU A 304 28.54 -29.67 -22.36
CA GLU A 304 28.12 -30.03 -21.00
C GLU A 304 27.55 -28.85 -20.21
N LEU A 305 27.81 -27.62 -20.67
CA LEU A 305 27.41 -26.38 -19.99
C LEU A 305 25.91 -26.32 -19.64
N PRO A 306 24.95 -26.64 -20.55
CA PRO A 306 23.52 -26.62 -20.22
C PRO A 306 23.15 -27.58 -19.09
N GLY A 307 23.78 -28.75 -19.02
CA GLY A 307 23.54 -29.74 -17.98
C GLY A 307 24.00 -29.27 -16.59
N VAL A 308 25.16 -28.59 -16.54
CA VAL A 308 25.67 -27.97 -15.30
C VAL A 308 24.74 -26.85 -14.84
N VAL A 309 24.31 -25.96 -15.75
CA VAL A 309 23.37 -24.88 -15.44
C VAL A 309 22.05 -25.43 -14.89
N ALA A 310 21.45 -26.42 -15.55
CA ALA A 310 20.20 -27.03 -15.09
C ALA A 310 20.32 -27.65 -13.69
N ARG A 311 21.46 -28.26 -13.36
CA ARG A 311 21.73 -28.78 -12.01
C ARG A 311 21.81 -27.66 -10.98
N CYS A 312 22.58 -26.60 -11.24
CA CYS A 312 22.68 -25.45 -10.32
C CYS A 312 21.33 -24.75 -10.11
N VAL A 313 20.52 -24.63 -11.16
CA VAL A 313 19.16 -24.06 -11.08
C VAL A 313 18.24 -24.93 -10.23
N ARG A 314 18.25 -26.26 -10.41
CA ARG A 314 17.45 -27.18 -9.57
C ARG A 314 17.82 -27.09 -8.09
N GLU A 315 19.11 -26.97 -7.76
CA GLU A 315 19.56 -26.74 -6.38
C GLU A 315 19.08 -25.39 -5.82
N ALA A 316 19.05 -24.35 -6.66
CA ALA A 316 18.54 -23.03 -6.28
C ALA A 316 17.04 -23.03 -5.99
N GLU A 317 16.28 -23.70 -6.85
CA GLU A 317 14.83 -23.87 -6.71
C GLU A 317 14.47 -24.62 -5.42
N GLY A 318 15.25 -25.66 -5.07
CA GLY A 318 15.08 -26.43 -3.83
C GLY A 318 15.03 -25.59 -2.56
N ARG A 319 15.67 -24.41 -2.54
CA ARG A 319 15.65 -23.49 -1.39
C ARG A 319 14.41 -22.60 -1.32
N LEU A 320 13.70 -22.39 -2.42
CA LEU A 320 12.58 -21.45 -2.54
C LEU A 320 11.21 -22.15 -2.78
N LEU A 321 11.21 -23.43 -3.15
CA LEU A 321 10.01 -24.23 -3.39
C LEU A 321 9.07 -24.34 -2.19
N SER A 322 9.58 -24.22 -0.96
CA SER A 322 8.73 -24.23 0.23
C SER A 322 7.67 -23.11 0.22
N LYS A 323 7.91 -22.02 -0.52
CA LYS A 323 6.96 -20.89 -0.67
C LYS A 323 5.91 -21.10 -1.76
N LEU A 324 6.26 -21.81 -2.85
CA LEU A 324 5.39 -21.99 -4.02
C LEU A 324 4.28 -23.03 -3.82
N GLY A 325 4.30 -23.76 -2.70
CA GLY A 325 3.28 -24.75 -2.35
C GLY A 325 3.06 -25.78 -3.47
N ALA A 326 1.83 -25.85 -4.01
CA ALA A 326 1.44 -26.81 -5.04
C ALA A 326 1.55 -26.28 -6.49
N GLN A 327 2.17 -25.11 -6.73
CA GLN A 327 2.23 -24.48 -8.06
C GLN A 327 3.29 -25.11 -9.01
N LYS A 328 3.15 -26.40 -9.32
CA LYS A 328 4.15 -27.15 -10.11
C LYS A 328 4.47 -26.53 -11.48
N ARG A 329 3.45 -26.06 -12.21
CA ARG A 329 3.63 -25.45 -13.54
C ARG A 329 4.40 -24.14 -13.49
N PHE A 330 4.18 -23.32 -12.46
CA PHE A 330 4.91 -22.08 -12.29
C PHE A 330 6.40 -22.35 -12.03
N ALA A 331 6.69 -23.30 -11.14
CA ALA A 331 8.05 -23.73 -10.85
C ALA A 331 8.80 -24.25 -12.10
N GLU A 332 8.12 -25.05 -12.95
CA GLU A 332 8.67 -25.51 -14.23
C GLU A 332 8.99 -24.35 -15.19
N MET A 333 8.09 -23.37 -15.31
CA MET A 333 8.31 -22.19 -16.16
C MET A 333 9.47 -21.33 -15.63
N GLU A 334 9.55 -21.13 -14.32
CA GLU A 334 10.58 -20.32 -13.70
C GLU A 334 11.96 -20.99 -13.79
N ARG A 335 12.01 -22.32 -13.68
CA ARG A 335 13.22 -23.12 -13.95
C ARG A 335 13.71 -22.91 -15.38
N SER A 336 12.84 -23.12 -16.37
CA SER A 336 13.20 -22.95 -17.78
C SER A 336 13.64 -21.51 -18.09
N ARG A 337 12.97 -20.52 -17.50
CA ARG A 337 13.35 -19.10 -17.60
C ARG A 337 14.75 -18.85 -17.03
N LEU A 338 15.04 -19.38 -15.85
CA LEU A 338 16.34 -19.16 -15.19
C LEU A 338 17.47 -19.88 -15.92
N GLU A 339 17.26 -21.12 -16.38
CA GLU A 339 18.23 -21.86 -17.19
C GLU A 339 18.60 -21.09 -18.47
N SER A 340 17.59 -20.57 -19.18
CA SER A 340 17.82 -19.74 -20.38
C SER A 340 18.57 -18.45 -20.04
N LEU A 341 18.19 -17.77 -18.95
CA LEU A 341 18.82 -16.51 -18.53
C LEU A 341 20.29 -16.71 -18.16
N LEU A 342 20.61 -17.76 -17.41
CA LEU A 342 21.98 -18.06 -17.01
C LEU A 342 22.81 -18.56 -18.20
N GLY A 343 22.23 -19.33 -19.11
CA GLY A 343 22.90 -19.72 -20.36
C GLY A 343 23.31 -18.49 -21.20
N GLU A 344 22.39 -17.54 -21.37
CA GLU A 344 22.69 -16.26 -22.04
C GLU A 344 23.78 -15.47 -21.30
N TRP A 345 23.76 -15.43 -19.97
CA TRP A 345 24.79 -14.76 -19.16
C TRP A 345 26.17 -15.40 -19.30
N LEU A 346 26.24 -16.72 -19.23
CA LEU A 346 27.50 -17.45 -19.33
C LEU A 346 28.13 -17.33 -20.73
N ASN A 347 27.31 -17.11 -21.77
CA ASN A 347 27.82 -16.71 -23.08
C ASN A 347 28.54 -15.35 -23.08
N LYS A 348 28.16 -14.42 -22.20
CA LYS A 348 28.90 -13.16 -21.99
C LYS A 348 30.17 -13.37 -21.19
N GLU A 349 30.16 -14.27 -20.21
CA GLU A 349 31.35 -14.65 -19.46
C GLU A 349 32.42 -15.32 -20.35
N LEU A 350 31.99 -16.10 -21.36
CA LEU A 350 32.88 -16.71 -22.36
C LEU A 350 33.67 -15.69 -23.20
N LEU A 351 33.19 -14.44 -23.30
CA LEU A 351 33.86 -13.36 -24.04
C LEU A 351 34.96 -12.67 -23.22
N ARG A 352 35.10 -13.00 -21.94
CA ARG A 352 36.10 -12.38 -21.07
C ARG A 352 37.50 -12.95 -21.31
N PRO A 353 38.56 -12.15 -21.06
CA PRO A 353 39.91 -12.67 -20.88
C PRO A 353 39.98 -13.70 -19.75
N ASP A 354 41.14 -14.33 -19.58
CA ASP A 354 41.31 -15.34 -18.54
C ASP A 354 41.14 -14.78 -17.13
N PHE A 355 40.44 -15.54 -16.28
CA PHE A 355 40.21 -15.21 -14.88
C PHE A 355 39.97 -16.45 -14.02
N GLU A 356 40.22 -16.30 -12.73
CA GLU A 356 39.85 -17.23 -11.67
C GLU A 356 38.92 -16.54 -10.66
N VAL A 357 37.89 -17.24 -10.22
CA VAL A 357 36.99 -16.79 -9.16
C VAL A 357 37.62 -17.11 -7.82
N VAL A 358 38.21 -16.10 -7.17
CA VAL A 358 38.95 -16.26 -5.91
C VAL A 358 38.07 -16.14 -4.67
N ALA A 359 36.91 -15.48 -4.79
CA ALA A 359 35.94 -15.40 -3.71
C ALA A 359 34.50 -15.29 -4.22
N ILE A 360 33.57 -15.94 -3.50
CA ILE A 360 32.13 -15.94 -3.80
C ILE A 360 31.38 -15.70 -2.51
N GLU A 361 30.41 -14.78 -2.51
CA GLU A 361 29.54 -14.50 -1.37
C GLU A 361 30.33 -14.20 -0.08
N ARG A 362 31.46 -13.51 -0.23
CA ARG A 362 32.45 -13.28 0.83
C ARG A 362 31.94 -12.21 1.79
N LYS A 363 31.83 -12.59 3.07
CA LYS A 363 31.48 -11.66 4.16
C LYS A 363 32.72 -10.87 4.58
N GLU A 364 32.58 -9.57 4.70
CA GLU A 364 33.63 -8.68 5.18
C GLU A 364 33.03 -7.61 6.10
N THR A 365 33.86 -7.05 6.97
CA THR A 365 33.51 -5.91 7.81
C THR A 365 34.51 -4.78 7.55
N ILE A 366 33.99 -3.57 7.33
CA ILE A 366 34.79 -2.35 7.16
C ILE A 366 34.38 -1.31 8.20
N GLY A 367 35.37 -0.62 8.77
CA GLY A 367 35.16 0.55 9.63
C GLY A 367 35.17 1.83 8.80
N ILE A 368 34.10 2.62 8.86
CA ILE A 368 34.00 3.95 8.24
C ILE A 368 33.45 4.92 9.28
N ALA A 369 34.10 6.09 9.44
CA ALA A 369 33.76 7.08 10.47
C ALA A 369 33.65 6.50 11.91
N GLY A 370 34.45 5.46 12.20
CA GLY A 370 34.40 4.73 13.47
C GLY A 370 33.25 3.73 13.61
N TYR A 371 32.40 3.55 12.60
CA TYR A 371 31.30 2.58 12.59
C TYR A 371 31.61 1.37 11.73
N ASN A 372 31.20 0.19 12.18
CA ASN A 372 31.39 -1.04 11.42
C ASN A 372 30.21 -1.28 10.46
N PHE A 373 30.53 -1.64 9.22
CA PHE A 373 29.56 -2.02 8.19
C PHE A 373 29.82 -3.45 7.76
N ASN A 374 28.81 -4.30 7.91
CA ASN A 374 28.85 -5.66 7.42
C ASN A 374 28.47 -5.68 5.94
N LEU A 375 29.33 -6.30 5.15
CA LEU A 375 29.21 -6.35 3.71
C LEU A 375 29.17 -7.80 3.24
N ARG A 376 28.55 -8.01 2.07
CA ARG A 376 28.60 -9.26 1.34
C ARG A 376 28.77 -8.96 -0.15
N ILE A 377 29.89 -9.40 -0.71
CA ILE A 377 30.19 -9.25 -2.14
C ILE A 377 29.84 -10.54 -2.85
N ASP A 378 29.17 -10.44 -3.98
CA ASP A 378 28.74 -11.61 -4.74
C ASP A 378 29.96 -12.38 -5.25
N ARG A 379 30.93 -11.68 -5.85
CA ARG A 379 32.05 -12.33 -6.52
C ARG A 379 33.29 -11.44 -6.63
N VAL A 380 34.46 -12.05 -6.45
CA VAL A 380 35.78 -11.46 -6.73
C VAL A 380 36.52 -12.35 -7.70
N ASP A 381 36.98 -11.77 -8.80
CA ASP A 381 37.81 -12.43 -9.81
C ASP A 381 39.24 -11.91 -9.76
N GLU A 382 40.18 -12.77 -10.12
CA GLU A 382 41.59 -12.44 -10.31
C GLU A 382 42.02 -12.82 -11.73
N THR A 383 42.70 -11.91 -12.43
CA THR A 383 43.27 -12.17 -13.76
C THR A 383 44.66 -12.81 -13.65
N PRO A 384 45.19 -13.45 -14.71
CA PRO A 384 46.56 -13.98 -14.72
C PRO A 384 47.65 -12.94 -14.42
N HIS A 385 47.35 -11.66 -14.60
CA HIS A 385 48.24 -10.54 -14.27
C HIS A 385 48.10 -10.06 -12.82
N GLY A 386 47.28 -10.73 -11.99
CA GLY A 386 47.06 -10.41 -10.58
C GLY A 386 46.02 -9.31 -10.33
N HIS A 387 45.35 -8.80 -11.39
CA HIS A 387 44.34 -7.77 -11.21
C HIS A 387 43.07 -8.31 -10.57
N LYS A 388 42.54 -7.61 -9.57
CA LYS A 388 41.33 -7.99 -8.85
C LYS A 388 40.12 -7.22 -9.34
N ILE A 389 39.03 -7.94 -9.60
CA ILE A 389 37.78 -7.39 -10.13
C ILE A 389 36.65 -7.74 -9.16
N LEU A 390 35.96 -6.72 -8.65
CA LEU A 390 34.76 -6.88 -7.83
C LEU A 390 33.53 -6.91 -8.72
N ILE A 391 32.69 -7.94 -8.59
CA ILE A 391 31.49 -8.11 -9.41
C ILE A 391 30.28 -8.25 -8.48
N ASP A 392 29.25 -7.45 -8.77
CA ASP A 392 27.93 -7.52 -8.14
C ASP A 392 26.87 -7.78 -9.23
N TYR A 393 26.08 -8.84 -9.04
CA TYR A 393 25.03 -9.23 -9.97
C TYR A 393 23.78 -8.39 -9.74
N LYS A 394 23.17 -7.92 -10.84
CA LYS A 394 21.93 -7.15 -10.80
C LYS A 394 20.96 -7.68 -11.85
N THR A 395 19.78 -8.12 -11.42
CA THR A 395 18.70 -8.58 -12.31
C THR A 395 17.75 -7.45 -12.73
N GLY A 396 17.80 -6.31 -12.04
CA GLY A 396 17.02 -5.10 -12.34
C GLY A 396 17.78 -4.07 -13.19
N GLN A 397 17.19 -2.88 -13.35
CA GLN A 397 17.88 -1.76 -13.99
C GLN A 397 19.03 -1.26 -13.10
N ILE A 398 20.22 -1.15 -13.69
CA ILE A 398 21.39 -0.57 -13.02
C ILE A 398 21.60 0.89 -13.42
N LYS A 399 22.01 1.71 -12.44
CA LYS A 399 22.46 3.10 -12.64
C LYS A 399 23.98 3.16 -12.50
N PRO A 400 24.75 2.89 -13.56
CA PRO A 400 26.22 2.84 -13.51
C PRO A 400 26.86 4.15 -13.01
N ASN A 401 26.25 5.30 -13.32
CA ASN A 401 26.74 6.59 -12.85
C ASN A 401 26.56 6.81 -11.33
N GLY A 402 25.82 5.94 -10.64
CA GLY A 402 25.64 6.00 -9.19
C GLY A 402 26.91 5.89 -8.35
N TRP A 403 28.01 5.40 -8.94
CA TRP A 403 29.34 5.41 -8.32
C TRP A 403 30.05 6.76 -8.40
N LEU A 404 29.56 7.64 -9.26
CA LEU A 404 30.18 8.90 -9.66
C LEU A 404 29.38 10.12 -9.16
N ASP A 405 28.11 9.94 -8.79
CA ASP A 405 27.26 10.97 -8.20
C ASP A 405 27.91 11.69 -7.00
N ASP A 406 27.62 12.99 -6.84
CA ASP A 406 28.11 13.81 -5.72
C ASP A 406 27.66 13.25 -4.36
N ARG A 407 26.42 12.74 -4.29
CA ARG A 407 25.93 11.92 -3.19
C ARG A 407 25.93 10.47 -3.65
N LEU A 408 26.86 9.67 -3.13
CA LEU A 408 27.17 8.31 -3.61
C LEU A 408 25.96 7.35 -3.47
N GLN A 409 25.15 7.22 -4.52
CA GLN A 409 23.90 6.43 -4.50
C GLN A 409 24.13 4.91 -4.56
N GLU A 410 25.29 4.47 -5.06
CA GLU A 410 25.66 3.04 -5.12
C GLU A 410 26.92 2.73 -4.27
N PRO A 411 26.82 2.76 -2.93
CA PRO A 411 27.98 2.67 -2.04
C PRO A 411 28.55 1.25 -1.84
N GLN A 412 27.83 0.19 -2.25
CA GLN A 412 28.19 -1.21 -1.95
C GLN A 412 29.58 -1.60 -2.47
N LEU A 413 29.84 -1.39 -3.77
CA LEU A 413 31.13 -1.71 -4.40
C LEU A 413 32.25 -0.74 -3.96
N PRO A 414 32.01 0.60 -3.88
CA PRO A 414 32.97 1.53 -3.27
C PRO A 414 33.42 1.14 -1.86
N LEU A 415 32.50 0.72 -0.98
CA LEU A 415 32.84 0.24 0.38
C LEU A 415 33.80 -0.94 0.34
N TYR A 416 33.53 -1.91 -0.53
CA TYR A 416 34.43 -3.05 -0.72
C TYR A 416 35.76 -2.65 -1.34
N ALA A 417 35.74 -1.70 -2.28
CA ALA A 417 36.93 -1.23 -2.96
C ALA A 417 37.93 -0.62 -1.96
N LEU A 418 37.45 0.13 -0.97
CA LEU A 418 38.30 0.66 0.12
C LEU A 418 38.96 -0.43 0.97
N LYS A 419 38.33 -1.60 1.10
CA LYS A 419 38.86 -2.72 1.89
C LYS A 419 39.85 -3.57 1.09
N LEU A 420 39.52 -3.87 -0.17
CA LEU A 420 40.24 -4.86 -0.99
C LEU A 420 41.19 -4.25 -2.02
N SER A 421 41.12 -2.92 -2.26
CA SER A 421 41.90 -2.19 -3.26
C SER A 421 41.93 -2.88 -4.62
N PRO A 422 40.76 -3.13 -5.25
CA PRO A 422 40.67 -3.80 -6.53
C PRO A 422 41.15 -2.90 -7.67
N ASP A 423 41.41 -3.50 -8.83
CA ASP A 423 41.73 -2.79 -10.08
C ASP A 423 40.47 -2.41 -10.87
N ALA A 424 39.34 -3.08 -10.60
CA ALA A 424 38.06 -2.79 -11.23
C ALA A 424 36.86 -3.14 -10.34
N ILE A 425 35.76 -2.41 -10.52
CA ILE A 425 34.44 -2.73 -9.96
C ILE A 425 33.42 -2.81 -11.10
N ALA A 426 32.50 -3.77 -11.02
CA ALA A 426 31.54 -4.04 -12.08
C ALA A 426 30.16 -4.44 -11.56
N PHE A 427 29.13 -3.91 -12.23
CA PHE A 427 27.80 -4.48 -12.21
C PHE A 427 27.66 -5.48 -13.36
N ALA A 428 27.29 -6.70 -13.03
CA ALA A 428 26.89 -7.73 -13.96
C ALA A 428 25.36 -7.67 -14.17
N GLU A 429 24.93 -7.08 -15.29
CA GLU A 429 23.50 -6.91 -15.60
C GLU A 429 22.93 -8.23 -16.17
N VAL A 430 22.29 -9.04 -15.32
CA VAL A 430 21.74 -10.36 -15.66
C VAL A 430 20.23 -10.25 -15.91
N LYS A 431 19.84 -9.77 -17.10
CA LYS A 431 18.43 -9.60 -17.49
C LYS A 431 18.16 -10.11 -18.91
N LYS A 432 16.89 -10.46 -19.18
CA LYS A 432 16.46 -10.98 -20.49
C LYS A 432 16.61 -9.93 -21.59
N GLY A 433 17.18 -10.33 -22.73
CA GLY A 433 17.31 -9.51 -23.94
C GLY A 433 18.75 -9.04 -24.20
N GLN A 434 19.26 -9.32 -25.40
CA GLN A 434 20.67 -9.09 -25.77
C GLN A 434 21.17 -7.65 -25.62
N LYS A 435 20.29 -6.64 -25.77
CA LYS A 435 20.64 -5.21 -25.63
C LYS A 435 20.84 -4.77 -24.17
N GLY A 436 20.50 -5.61 -23.20
CA GLY A 436 20.52 -5.28 -21.79
C GLY A 436 21.52 -6.05 -20.95
N MET A 437 22.13 -7.12 -21.47
CA MET A 437 22.97 -8.04 -20.70
C MET A 437 24.46 -7.78 -20.95
N GLY A 438 25.21 -7.52 -19.89
CA GLY A 438 26.66 -7.31 -19.95
C GLY A 438 27.21 -6.65 -18.69
N PHE A 439 28.52 -6.36 -18.71
CA PHE A 439 29.18 -5.65 -17.63
C PHE A 439 29.12 -4.13 -17.85
N LYS A 440 28.85 -3.40 -16.76
CA LYS A 440 29.13 -1.96 -16.66
C LYS A 440 30.12 -1.77 -15.54
N PHE A 441 31.24 -1.12 -15.82
CA PHE A 441 32.38 -1.16 -14.90
C PHE A 441 33.21 0.13 -14.89
N LEU A 442 33.88 0.34 -13.77
CA LEU A 442 34.97 1.28 -13.57
C LEU A 442 36.25 0.47 -13.37
N ALA A 443 37.33 0.84 -14.05
CA ALA A 443 38.59 0.13 -13.95
C ALA A 443 39.78 1.08 -14.05
N LYS A 444 40.89 0.69 -13.43
CA LYS A 444 42.20 1.35 -13.58
C LYS A 444 42.67 1.31 -15.04
N GLU A 445 42.44 0.19 -15.72
CA GLU A 445 42.71 -0.04 -17.13
C GLU A 445 41.45 -0.52 -17.88
N VAL A 446 41.19 0.02 -19.08
CA VAL A 446 39.91 -0.17 -19.79
C VAL A 446 39.71 -1.61 -20.30
N HIS A 447 40.80 -2.36 -20.51
CA HIS A 447 40.76 -3.69 -21.15
C HIS A 447 40.53 -4.87 -20.20
N VAL A 448 40.18 -4.62 -18.94
CA VAL A 448 40.03 -5.65 -17.90
C VAL A 448 38.71 -6.44 -18.03
N LEU A 449 37.65 -5.83 -18.61
CA LEU A 449 36.35 -6.46 -18.80
C LEU A 449 35.71 -6.12 -20.16
N PRO A 450 34.98 -7.05 -20.79
CA PRO A 450 34.14 -6.73 -21.94
C PRO A 450 32.85 -6.03 -21.47
N GLY A 451 32.44 -4.96 -22.14
CA GLY A 451 31.18 -4.28 -21.85
C GLY A 451 31.28 -2.76 -21.92
N THR A 452 30.45 -2.08 -21.14
CA THR A 452 30.44 -0.62 -21.08
C THR A 452 31.39 -0.14 -19.99
N SER A 453 32.57 0.34 -20.39
CA SER A 453 33.47 1.04 -19.49
C SER A 453 32.96 2.46 -19.23
N ILE A 454 32.92 2.85 -17.96
CA ILE A 454 32.60 4.20 -17.54
C ILE A 454 33.94 4.93 -17.38
N ASP A 455 34.15 6.00 -18.15
CA ASP A 455 35.39 6.76 -18.10
C ASP A 455 35.29 7.87 -17.06
N PHE A 456 35.69 7.57 -15.82
CA PHE A 456 35.68 8.56 -14.73
C PHE A 456 36.68 9.70 -14.96
N LYS A 457 37.76 9.48 -15.73
CA LYS A 457 38.78 10.50 -16.01
C LYS A 457 38.28 11.59 -16.95
N LYS A 458 37.28 11.28 -17.79
CA LYS A 458 36.65 12.25 -18.70
C LYS A 458 35.43 12.93 -18.10
N ASN A 459 35.01 12.54 -16.91
CA ASN A 459 33.88 13.16 -16.26
C ASN A 459 34.30 14.52 -15.67
N LYS A 460 33.89 15.61 -16.33
CA LYS A 460 34.23 16.99 -15.93
C LYS A 460 33.69 17.38 -14.55
N GLU A 461 32.69 16.67 -14.04
CA GLU A 461 32.08 16.94 -12.74
C GLU A 461 32.88 16.30 -11.58
N ILE A 462 33.78 15.37 -11.89
CA ILE A 462 34.46 14.52 -10.91
C ILE A 462 35.95 14.63 -11.19
N ASP A 463 36.57 15.63 -10.57
CA ASP A 463 38.01 15.90 -10.66
C ASP A 463 38.81 14.76 -9.99
N CYS A 464 38.93 13.63 -10.67
CA CYS A 464 39.65 12.43 -10.23
C CYS A 464 40.58 11.95 -11.35
N PRO A 465 41.88 12.28 -11.30
CA PRO A 465 42.83 11.97 -12.38
C PRO A 465 43.16 10.47 -12.47
N ASP A 466 43.06 9.74 -11.36
CA ASP A 466 43.42 8.33 -11.27
C ASP A 466 42.53 7.53 -10.31
N TRP A 467 42.79 6.22 -10.26
CA TRP A 467 42.02 5.27 -9.45
C TRP A 467 42.15 5.54 -7.95
N ASP A 468 43.34 5.94 -7.50
CA ASP A 468 43.59 6.21 -6.08
C ASP A 468 42.85 7.46 -5.62
N SER A 469 42.78 8.49 -6.46
CA SER A 469 41.97 9.69 -6.25
C SER A 469 40.48 9.37 -6.16
N LEU A 470 40.00 8.43 -6.99
CA LEU A 470 38.62 7.94 -6.93
C LEU A 470 38.33 7.19 -5.63
N LEU A 471 39.23 6.32 -5.18
CA LEU A 471 39.14 5.65 -3.87
C LEU A 471 39.11 6.68 -2.73
N GLN A 472 39.96 7.71 -2.77
CA GLN A 472 39.94 8.79 -1.78
C GLN A 472 38.63 9.57 -1.78
N ARG A 473 38.07 9.88 -2.96
CA ARG A 473 36.74 10.51 -3.08
C ARG A 473 35.66 9.65 -2.45
N TRP A 474 35.62 8.35 -2.76
CA TRP A 474 34.66 7.43 -2.15
C TRP A 474 34.83 7.34 -0.64
N ASN A 475 36.05 7.28 -0.12
CA ASN A 475 36.30 7.29 1.32
C ASN A 475 35.71 8.54 1.99
N LYS A 476 35.90 9.72 1.39
CA LYS A 476 35.33 10.98 1.88
C LYS A 476 33.79 10.97 1.85
N GLN A 477 33.19 10.54 0.73
CA GLN A 477 31.73 10.48 0.59
C GLN A 477 31.10 9.50 1.57
N LEU A 478 31.67 8.29 1.70
CA LEU A 478 31.19 7.26 2.62
C LEU A 478 31.33 7.68 4.09
N THR A 479 32.44 8.34 4.43
CA THR A 479 32.65 8.92 5.77
C THR A 479 31.58 9.97 6.07
N GLY A 480 31.33 10.90 5.14
CA GLY A 480 30.29 11.91 5.31
C GLY A 480 28.88 11.34 5.45
N LEU A 481 28.53 10.31 4.67
CA LEU A 481 27.24 9.62 4.81
C LEU A 481 27.10 8.92 6.17
N ALA A 482 28.16 8.29 6.66
CA ALA A 482 28.17 7.63 7.97
C ALA A 482 28.05 8.65 9.11
N GLU A 483 28.78 9.77 9.03
CA GLU A 483 28.70 10.88 9.99
C GLU A 483 27.32 11.54 9.99
N ASP A 484 26.73 11.77 8.82
CA ASP A 484 25.40 12.35 8.68
C ASP A 484 24.30 11.47 9.29
N PHE A 485 24.40 10.15 9.06
CA PHE A 485 23.51 9.18 9.70
C PHE A 485 23.69 9.19 11.22
N ALA A 486 24.94 9.19 11.70
CA ALA A 486 25.26 9.20 13.12
C ALA A 486 24.83 10.49 13.85
N ALA A 487 24.96 11.63 13.18
CA ALA A 487 24.50 12.94 13.63
C ALA A 487 22.97 13.05 13.64
N GLY A 488 22.28 12.10 13.02
CA GLY A 488 20.83 12.03 13.07
C GLY A 488 20.12 12.88 12.03
N LYS A 489 20.77 13.19 10.91
CA LYS A 489 20.10 13.91 9.82
C LYS A 489 18.96 13.07 9.29
N CYS A 490 17.72 13.56 9.47
CA CYS A 490 16.50 12.84 9.11
C CYS A 490 15.54 13.67 8.25
N ALA A 491 16.01 14.74 7.60
CA ALA A 491 15.20 15.54 6.69
C ALA A 491 14.73 14.73 5.48
N ALA A 492 13.52 15.01 4.98
CA ALA A 492 12.99 14.42 3.75
C ALA A 492 13.64 15.08 2.52
N ASP A 493 14.89 14.70 2.26
CA ASP A 493 15.77 15.27 1.23
C ASP A 493 16.17 14.20 0.20
N PRO A 494 15.31 13.88 -0.78
CA PRO A 494 15.61 12.88 -1.80
C PRO A 494 16.66 13.39 -2.78
N ALA A 495 17.69 12.57 -3.07
CA ALA A 495 18.72 12.88 -4.05
C ALA A 495 18.14 13.26 -5.43
N ASN A 496 17.01 12.66 -5.81
CA ASN A 496 16.23 13.08 -6.95
C ASN A 496 14.73 12.92 -6.65
N ALA A 497 14.00 14.04 -6.53
CA ALA A 497 12.60 14.05 -6.13
C ALA A 497 11.68 13.16 -7.00
N ASN A 498 11.97 13.03 -8.29
CA ASN A 498 11.12 12.26 -9.21
C ASN A 498 11.42 10.76 -9.18
N THR A 499 12.68 10.37 -8.96
CA THR A 499 13.08 8.95 -9.08
C THR A 499 13.28 8.27 -7.73
N THR A 500 13.84 8.96 -6.74
CA THR A 500 14.03 8.41 -5.39
C THR A 500 12.68 8.13 -4.73
N CYS A 501 11.75 9.08 -4.80
CA CYS A 501 10.45 8.95 -4.13
C CYS A 501 9.55 7.89 -4.78
N LYS A 502 9.68 7.61 -6.08
CA LYS A 502 8.81 6.67 -6.81
C LYS A 502 8.83 5.27 -6.24
N ASN A 503 10.01 4.79 -5.83
CA ASN A 503 10.21 3.42 -5.34
C ASN A 503 10.50 3.35 -3.83
N CYS A 504 10.38 4.46 -3.10
CA CYS A 504 10.73 4.54 -1.68
C CYS A 504 9.69 3.85 -0.77
N GLY A 505 8.39 4.05 -1.04
CA GLY A 505 7.30 3.45 -0.25
C GLY A 505 7.06 4.10 1.12
N LEU A 506 7.74 5.20 1.43
CA LEU A 506 7.64 5.94 2.70
C LEU A 506 6.99 7.33 2.54
N GLN A 507 6.33 7.60 1.42
CA GLN A 507 5.84 8.94 1.06
C GLN A 507 4.78 9.45 2.06
N THR A 508 3.93 8.54 2.57
CA THR A 508 2.91 8.85 3.58
C THR A 508 3.51 9.11 4.95
N LEU A 509 4.70 8.55 5.24
CA LEU A 509 5.39 8.74 6.51
C LEU A 509 6.18 10.05 6.54
N CYS A 510 6.86 10.38 5.43
CA CYS A 510 7.65 11.63 5.35
C CYS A 510 6.82 12.87 5.01
N ARG A 511 5.60 12.70 4.47
CA ARG A 511 4.70 13.79 4.04
C ARG A 511 5.36 14.81 3.11
N ILE A 512 6.33 14.38 2.30
CA ILE A 512 7.08 15.27 1.40
C ILE A 512 6.20 16.02 0.41
N GLU A 513 5.05 15.45 0.02
CA GLU A 513 4.08 16.10 -0.86
C GLU A 513 3.38 17.29 -0.20
N GLU A 514 3.21 17.28 1.12
CA GLU A 514 2.61 18.40 1.86
C GLU A 514 3.61 19.54 2.10
N MET A 515 4.91 19.24 1.99
CA MET A 515 5.97 20.25 2.06
C MET A 515 6.19 20.96 0.72
N LYS A 516 5.59 20.49 -0.38
CA LYS A 516 5.57 21.24 -1.63
C LYS A 516 4.59 22.40 -1.46
N PRO A 517 5.00 23.66 -1.71
CA PRO A 517 4.05 24.75 -1.76
C PRO A 517 2.99 24.41 -2.80
N ALA A 518 1.71 24.60 -2.47
CA ALA A 518 0.60 24.33 -3.37
C ALA A 518 0.87 25.02 -4.71
N SER A 519 1.24 24.23 -5.72
CA SER A 519 1.34 24.72 -7.08
C SER A 519 -0.08 25.10 -7.49
N GLY A 520 -0.33 26.41 -7.63
CA GLY A 520 -1.63 26.93 -8.02
C GLY A 520 -2.15 26.27 -9.29
N ASP A 521 -3.46 25.99 -9.27
CA ASP A 521 -4.33 25.57 -10.35
C ASP A 521 -3.69 24.82 -11.52
N GLY A 522 -3.93 23.50 -11.52
CA GLY A 522 -4.03 22.75 -12.76
C GLY A 522 -5.22 23.26 -13.56
N GLY A 523 -5.00 24.28 -14.38
CA GLY A 523 -5.88 24.58 -15.50
C GLY A 523 -5.91 23.35 -16.40
N GLU A 524 -7.07 22.71 -16.48
CA GLU A 524 -7.38 21.69 -17.46
C GLU A 524 -7.03 22.23 -18.85
N LYS A 525 -5.97 21.69 -19.44
CA LYS A 525 -5.78 21.77 -20.88
C LYS A 525 -6.70 20.72 -21.48
N GLU A 526 -7.88 21.17 -21.90
CA GLU A 526 -8.63 20.48 -22.94
C GLU A 526 -7.75 20.47 -24.21
N GLU A 527 -7.29 19.28 -24.61
CA GLU A 527 -6.75 19.07 -25.95
C GLU A 527 -7.92 18.92 -26.94
N PRO A 528 -7.75 19.41 -28.19
CA PRO A 528 -8.82 19.59 -29.18
C PRO A 528 -9.41 18.29 -29.75
#